data_AF-A0A8J8ME07-F1
#
_entry.id   AF-A0A8J8ME07-F1
#
_cell.length_a   1.000
_cell.length_b   1.000
_cell.length_c   1.000
_cell.angle_alpha   90.00
_cell.angle_beta   90.00
_cell.angle_gamma   90.00
#
_symmetry.space_group_name_H-M   'P 1'
#
loop_
_entity.id
_entity.type
_entity.pdbx_description
1 polymer ?
#
loop_
_entity_poly.entity_id
_entity_poly.type
_entity_poly.pdbx_seq_one_letter_code
_entity_poly.pdbx_strand_id
1 'polypeptide(L)' 'MENKKIGRPTDAPKNKTIKFRIDDETDKKLEYCSKKLNESKSEILRKGVCKVYDDLNNK' A
#
# COMPACT_ATOMS: atom_id res chain seq x y z
N MET A 1 -10.65 -23.28 -30.48
CA MET A 1 -10.55 -21.93 -29.90
C MET A 1 -10.22 -22.11 -28.43
N GLU A 2 -8.98 -21.85 -28.07
CA GLU A 2 -8.42 -22.20 -26.77
C GLU A 2 -8.88 -21.18 -25.72
N ASN A 3 -9.69 -21.62 -24.75
CA ASN A 3 -10.15 -20.78 -23.65
C ASN A 3 -8.97 -20.48 -22.72
N LYS A 4 -8.30 -19.33 -22.93
CA LYS A 4 -7.34 -18.77 -21.97
C LYS A 4 -8.03 -18.66 -20.62
N LYS A 5 -7.57 -19.43 -19.63
CA LYS A 5 -7.98 -19.29 -18.23
C LYS A 5 -7.62 -17.88 -17.78
N ILE A 6 -8.59 -16.97 -17.82
CA ILE A 6 -8.47 -15.67 -17.17
C ILE A 6 -8.29 -16.00 -15.69
N GLY A 7 -7.21 -15.53 -15.06
CA GLY A 7 -7.04 -15.61 -13.61
C GLY A 7 -8.18 -14.85 -12.90
N ARG A 8 -8.06 -14.53 -11.61
CA ARG A 8 -9.11 -13.79 -10.90
C ARG A 8 -9.48 -12.50 -11.68
N PRO A 9 -10.69 -12.40 -12.27
CA PRO A 9 -11.10 -11.19 -12.97
C PRO A 9 -11.36 -10.14 -11.90
N THR A 10 -10.38 -9.28 -11.66
CA THR A 10 -10.47 -8.20 -10.70
C THR A 10 -9.85 -6.98 -11.34
N ASP A 11 -10.62 -5.89 -11.39
CA ASP A 11 -10.26 -4.64 -12.05
C ASP A 11 -9.02 -3.97 -11.42
N ALA A 12 -8.77 -4.24 -10.14
CA ALA A 12 -7.62 -3.72 -9.39
C ALA A 12 -6.70 -4.85 -8.89
N PRO A 13 -5.96 -5.54 -9.76
CA PRO A 13 -5.09 -6.59 -9.33
C PRO A 13 -3.88 -5.97 -8.59
N LYS A 14 -3.72 -6.33 -7.31
CA LYS A 14 -2.58 -5.89 -6.46
C LYS A 14 -1.30 -6.66 -6.82
N ASN A 15 -0.85 -6.51 -8.07
CA ASN A 15 0.24 -7.29 -8.65
C ASN A 15 1.63 -6.80 -8.27
N LYS A 16 1.74 -5.63 -7.64
CA LYS A 16 3.03 -5.02 -7.29
C LYS A 16 3.31 -5.22 -5.80
N THR A 17 4.40 -5.90 -5.48
CA THR A 17 4.93 -6.00 -4.12
C THR A 17 6.06 -4.99 -3.96
N ILE A 18 5.95 -4.11 -2.97
CA ILE A 18 7.02 -3.18 -2.61
C ILE A 18 7.76 -3.78 -1.43
N LYS A 19 9.04 -4.11 -1.62
CA LYS A 19 9.96 -4.48 -0.55
C LYS A 19 10.88 -3.29 -0.31
N PHE A 20 10.82 -2.71 0.87
CA PHE A 20 11.70 -1.62 1.26
C PHE A 20 12.34 -1.96 2.60
N ARG A 21 13.59 -1.53 2.80
CA ARG A 21 14.24 -1.56 4.11
C ARG A 21 13.89 -0.26 4.82
N ILE A 22 13.53 -0.37 6.09
CA ILE A 22 13.29 0.76 6.97
C ILE A 22 14.17 0.64 8.20
N ASP A 23 14.53 1.80 8.73
CA ASP A 23 15.12 1.94 10.04
C ASP A 23 14.09 1.65 11.16
N ASP A 24 14.60 1.30 12.34
CA ASP A 24 13.80 1.00 13.53
C ASP A 24 12.82 2.13 13.91
N GLU A 25 13.22 3.40 13.72
CA GLU A 25 12.33 4.53 13.98
C GLU A 25 11.09 4.51 13.07
N THR A 26 11.28 4.16 11.81
CA THR A 26 10.18 4.15 10.84
C THR A 26 9.25 2.99 11.11
N ASP A 27 9.76 1.83 11.55
CA ASP A 27 8.88 0.71 11.96
C ASP A 27 8.08 1.06 13.22
N LYS A 28 8.70 1.73 14.21
CA LYS A 28 7.98 2.23 15.40
C LYS A 28 6.87 3.21 15.04
N LYS A 29 7.14 4.16 14.15
CA LYS A 29 6.14 5.12 13.65
C LYS A 29 5.02 4.39 12.92
N LEU A 30 5.34 3.40 12.08
CA LEU A 30 4.37 2.60 11.35
C LEU A 30 3.48 1.77 12.29
N GLU A 31 4.06 1.18 13.34
CA GLU A 31 3.33 0.42 14.34
C GLU A 31 2.43 1.32 15.19
N TYR A 32 2.91 2.51 15.57
CA TYR A 32 2.08 3.51 16.24
C TYR A 32 0.88 3.92 15.40
N CYS A 33 1.10 4.24 14.11
CA CYS A 33 0.02 4.54 13.18
C CYS A 33 -0.95 3.37 13.04
N SER A 34 -0.45 2.12 13.01
CA SER A 34 -1.26 0.92 12.87
C SER A 34 -2.16 0.69 14.06
N LYS A 35 -1.63 0.87 15.28
CA LYS A 35 -2.42 0.80 16.51
C LYS A 35 -3.45 1.92 16.60
N LYS A 36 -3.11 3.14 16.17
CA LYS A 36 -3.99 4.31 16.28
C LYS A 36 -5.13 4.31 15.26
N LEU A 37 -4.86 3.89 14.02
CA LEU A 37 -5.88 3.79 12.96
C LEU A 37 -6.57 2.42 12.92
N ASN A 38 -6.09 1.44 13.69
CA ASN A 38 -6.56 0.05 13.68
C ASN A 38 -6.55 -0.58 12.28
N GLU A 39 -5.54 -0.21 11.48
CA GLU A 39 -5.38 -0.62 10.09
C GLU A 39 -4.08 -1.40 9.89
N SER A 40 -4.06 -2.24 8.85
CA SER A 40 -2.86 -3.00 8.50
C SER A 40 -1.71 -2.07 8.09
N LYS A 41 -0.46 -2.47 8.36
CA LYS A 41 0.76 -1.75 7.92
C LYS A 41 0.70 -1.41 6.42
N SER A 42 0.17 -2.32 5.60
CA SER A 42 0.01 -2.13 4.15
C SER A 42 -1.01 -1.05 3.79
N GLU A 43 -2.10 -0.90 4.56
CA GLU A 43 -3.11 0.13 4.35
C GLU A 43 -2.54 1.52 4.64
N ILE A 44 -1.78 1.64 5.72
CA ILE A 44 -1.12 2.89 6.14
C ILE A 44 -0.10 3.33 5.10
N LEU A 45 0.69 2.39 4.56
CA LEU A 45 1.62 2.68 3.47
C LEU A 45 0.89 3.21 2.23
N ARG A 46 -0.25 2.61 1.84
CA ARG A 46 -1.06 3.11 0.72
C ARG A 46 -1.58 4.52 0.99
N LYS A 47 -2.13 4.76 2.19
CA LYS A 47 -2.61 6.09 2.60
C LYS A 47 -1.48 7.12 2.65
N GLY A 48 -0.31 6.73 3.13
CA GLY A 48 0.88 7.58 3.15
C GLY A 48 1.29 8.01 1.74
N VAL A 49 1.37 7.07 0.81
CA VAL A 49 1.67 7.36 -0.61
C VAL A 49 0.59 8.24 -1.23
N CYS A 50 -0.69 7.97 -0.97
CA CYS A 50 -1.80 8.79 -1.47
C CYS A 50 -1.70 10.23 -0.98
N LYS A 51 -1.49 10.45 0.32
CA LYS A 51 -1.32 11.79 0.89
C LYS A 51 -0.14 12.54 0.29
N VAL A 52 1.03 11.90 0.21
CA VAL A 52 2.22 12.51 -0.41
C VAL A 52 1.97 12.84 -1.89
N TYR A 53 1.26 11.98 -2.60
CA TYR A 53 0.87 12.24 -3.99
C TYR A 53 -0.09 13.43 -4.10
N ASP A 54 -1.13 13.47 -3.26
CA ASP A 54 -2.11 14.56 -3.23
C ASP A 54 -1.44 15.90 -2.85
N ASP A 55 -0.53 15.91 -1.87
CA ASP A 55 0.26 17.08 -1.48
C ASP A 55 1.15 17.58 -2.63
N LEU A 56 1.71 16.68 -3.44
CA LEU A 56 2.55 17.04 -4.59
C LEU A 56 1.74 17.48 -5.81
N ASN A 57 0.52 16.93 -5.99
CA ASN A 57 -0.32 17.18 -7.16
C ASN A 57 -1.27 18.36 -6.98
N ASN A 58 -1.50 18.83 -5.75
CA ASN A 58 -2.23 20.06 -5.44
C ASN A 58 -1.35 21.32 -5.49
N LYS A 59 -0.25 21.30 -6.26
CA LYS A 59 0.68 22.40 -6.44
C LYS A 59 0.80 22.79 -7.91
#